data_AF-A0A8G2F835-F1
#
_entry.id   AF-A0A8G2F835-F1
#
_cell.length_a   1.000
_cell.length_b   1.000
_cell.length_c   1.000
_cell.angle_alpha   90.00
_cell.angle_beta   90.00
_cell.angle_gamma   90.00
#
_symmetry.space_group_name_H-M   'P 1'
#
loop_
_entity.id
_entity.type
_entity.pdbx_description
1 polymer ?
#
loop_
_entity_poly.entity_id
_entity_poly.type
_entity_poly.pdbx_seq_one_letter_code
_entity_poly.pdbx_strand_id
1 'polypeptide(L)'
;MILNFINNFVDRCRIPRKFFSDVVYIMTSNIVNNATIFAANIIIARNYGPEFYGLFSIAVNIALLTLSVSEFGMNYSMIRLYKIYIDDKAKSRSVLLANLYFKLLLLLCLIFFGLAGGRVFADVLMHDVDRWSLATVAFVTGGILGISSFVRAYLQAVERFKAIACQTIVYALLRVALLGSLFLWHRSVSEELLLLAIYVIPLLVILCWGLVQLKSNVQNFRINIKELVFAGLESVRYSKWIALTGISFILIQQSLVYIVSVIGGVKEVALLTAGLVFTAVFSLINDAVCQVLYSKLASLPHERISEYRRRLLRLAPLLVMGTVTIIFILSIAMVLFLGENYSRSMPIFWVTGFGTALTACISYYSMVMHTIQRPQIGAYVNLATLICFVLCGVLLMKYVSLLAVVVAYVVALLVGELVKSLFVNRIVLKMSISGV
;
A
#
# COMPACT_ATOMS: atom_id res chain seq x y z
N MET A 1 31.38 -8.82 1.15
CA MET A 1 31.44 -8.17 -0.19
C MET A 1 30.36 -7.10 -0.38
N ILE A 2 29.07 -7.41 -0.22
CA ILE A 2 27.95 -6.45 -0.40
C ILE A 2 28.05 -5.25 0.56
N LEU A 3 28.33 -5.47 1.85
CA LEU A 3 28.52 -4.40 2.83
C LEU A 3 29.68 -3.43 2.48
N ASN A 4 30.78 -3.94 1.92
CA ASN A 4 31.91 -3.10 1.50
C ASN A 4 31.57 -2.29 0.24
N PHE A 5 30.82 -2.87 -0.69
CA PHE A 5 30.31 -2.14 -1.85
C PHE A 5 29.36 -1.02 -1.43
N ILE A 6 28.45 -1.31 -0.50
CA ILE A 6 27.51 -0.34 0.07
C ILE A 6 28.26 0.79 0.80
N ASN A 7 29.22 0.46 1.67
CA ASN A 7 30.00 1.47 2.41
C ASN A 7 30.80 2.37 1.44
N ASN A 8 31.49 1.78 0.45
CA ASN A 8 32.21 2.53 -0.57
C ASN A 8 31.27 3.42 -1.42
N PHE A 9 30.04 2.98 -1.67
CA PHE A 9 29.05 3.77 -2.38
C PHE A 9 28.52 4.95 -1.54
N VAL A 10 28.24 4.71 -0.25
CA VAL A 10 27.79 5.74 0.71
C VAL A 10 28.85 6.84 0.85
N ASP A 11 30.12 6.45 1.03
CA ASP A 11 31.22 7.39 1.18
C ASP A 11 31.48 8.19 -0.10
N ARG A 12 31.36 7.56 -1.29
CA ARG A 12 31.46 8.26 -2.59
C ARG A 12 30.33 9.26 -2.83
N CYS A 13 29.14 9.04 -2.28
CA CYS A 13 27.98 9.91 -2.49
C CYS A 13 27.81 11.00 -1.42
N ARG A 14 28.69 11.08 -0.40
CA ARG A 14 28.58 12.03 0.72
C ARG A 14 27.21 11.99 1.43
N ILE A 15 26.57 10.82 1.47
CA ILE A 15 25.28 10.66 2.13
C ILE A 15 25.51 10.61 3.64
N PRO A 16 24.78 11.39 4.47
CA PRO A 16 24.94 11.33 5.91
C PRO A 16 24.71 9.90 6.44
N ARG A 17 25.64 9.38 7.25
CA ARG A 17 25.53 8.01 7.82
C ARG A 17 24.21 7.77 8.55
N LYS A 18 23.68 8.80 9.23
CA LYS A 18 22.37 8.74 9.91
C LYS A 18 21.23 8.44 8.93
N PHE A 19 21.18 9.15 7.80
CA PHE A 19 20.17 8.92 6.76
C PHE A 19 20.25 7.49 6.22
N PHE A 20 21.45 7.00 5.93
CA PHE A 20 21.64 5.63 5.45
C PHE A 20 21.15 4.60 6.49
N SER A 21 21.49 4.79 7.76
CA SER A 21 21.03 3.93 8.85
C SER A 21 19.50 3.90 8.96
N ASP A 22 18.84 5.06 8.84
CA ASP A 22 17.38 5.18 8.90
C ASP A 22 16.70 4.44 7.73
N VAL A 23 17.26 4.55 6.52
CA VAL A 23 16.81 3.78 5.35
C VAL A 23 16.92 2.27 5.60
N VAL A 24 18.07 1.81 6.12
CA VAL A 24 18.30 0.39 6.43
C VAL A 24 17.30 -0.14 7.46
N TYR A 25 17.02 0.62 8.53
CA TYR A 25 16.03 0.21 9.54
C TYR A 25 14.64 0.03 8.95
N ILE A 26 14.18 1.01 8.17
CA ILE A 26 12.86 0.95 7.54
C ILE A 26 12.79 -0.20 6.53
N MET A 27 13.76 -0.32 5.63
CA MET A 27 13.82 -1.41 4.65
C MET A 27 13.80 -2.79 5.32
N THR A 28 14.65 -3.00 6.33
CA THR A 28 14.72 -4.29 7.05
C THR A 28 13.39 -4.61 7.71
N SER A 29 12.78 -3.65 8.40
CA SER A 29 11.48 -3.86 9.05
C SER A 29 10.36 -4.16 8.05
N ASN A 30 10.34 -3.52 6.89
CA ASN A 30 9.37 -3.77 5.83
C ASN A 30 9.58 -5.16 5.22
N ILE A 31 10.83 -5.59 4.98
CA ILE A 31 11.13 -6.94 4.49
C ILE A 31 10.61 -7.98 5.48
N VAL A 32 10.90 -7.82 6.78
CA VAL A 32 10.42 -8.74 7.83
C VAL A 32 8.88 -8.77 7.86
N ASN A 33 8.22 -7.61 7.86
CA ASN A 33 6.76 -7.55 7.87
C ASN A 33 6.14 -8.19 6.61
N ASN A 34 6.72 -7.97 5.43
CA ASN A 34 6.20 -8.56 4.20
C ASN A 34 6.50 -10.06 4.07
N ALA A 35 7.64 -10.52 4.58
CA ALA A 35 7.95 -11.94 4.65
C ALA A 35 6.97 -12.68 5.59
N THR A 36 6.64 -12.08 6.74
CA THR A 36 5.68 -12.69 7.68
C THR A 36 4.25 -12.71 7.13
N ILE A 37 3.78 -11.66 6.43
CA ILE A 37 2.44 -11.71 5.81
C ILE A 37 2.40 -12.67 4.62
N PHE A 38 3.48 -12.78 3.85
CA PHE A 38 3.60 -13.76 2.77
C PHE A 38 3.52 -15.19 3.32
N ALA A 39 4.30 -15.50 4.36
CA ALA A 39 4.25 -16.79 5.04
C ALA A 39 2.87 -17.07 5.64
N ALA A 40 2.24 -16.09 6.30
CA ALA A 40 0.90 -16.22 6.84
C ALA A 40 -0.12 -16.60 5.76
N ASN A 41 -0.10 -15.90 4.62
CA ASN A 41 -1.00 -16.20 3.50
C ASN A 41 -0.81 -17.62 2.96
N ILE A 42 0.44 -18.07 2.80
CA ILE A 42 0.73 -19.44 2.35
C ILE A 42 0.17 -20.47 3.34
N ILE A 43 0.41 -20.27 4.64
CA ILE A 43 -0.04 -21.20 5.67
C ILE A 43 -1.57 -21.27 5.68
N ILE A 44 -2.27 -20.13 5.59
CA ILE A 44 -3.74 -20.09 5.58
C ILE A 44 -4.28 -20.77 4.32
N ALA A 45 -3.75 -20.41 3.14
CA ALA A 45 -4.18 -20.96 1.87
C ALA A 45 -4.03 -22.49 1.81
N ARG A 46 -2.92 -23.01 2.36
CA ARG A 46 -2.63 -24.45 2.38
C ARG A 46 -3.48 -25.21 3.39
N ASN A 47 -3.68 -24.68 4.60
CA ASN A 47 -4.32 -25.41 5.69
C ASN A 47 -5.85 -25.36 5.65
N TYR A 48 -6.46 -24.28 5.15
CA TYR A 48 -7.92 -24.10 5.16
C TYR A 48 -8.58 -24.23 3.78
N GLY A 49 -7.78 -24.36 2.72
CA GLY A 49 -8.26 -24.54 1.36
C GLY A 49 -8.79 -23.26 0.69
N PRO A 50 -9.20 -23.36 -0.59
CA PRO A 50 -9.50 -22.20 -1.42
C PRO A 50 -10.69 -21.37 -0.94
N GLU A 51 -11.77 -22.01 -0.49
CA GLU A 51 -12.99 -21.29 -0.12
C GLU A 51 -12.78 -20.38 1.10
N PHE A 52 -12.20 -20.94 2.15
CA PHE A 52 -11.83 -20.18 3.35
C PHE A 52 -10.83 -19.06 3.03
N TYR A 53 -9.79 -19.37 2.24
CA TYR A 53 -8.80 -18.38 1.85
C TYR A 53 -9.37 -17.26 0.97
N GLY A 54 -10.36 -17.57 0.13
CA GLY A 54 -11.10 -16.61 -0.67
C GLY A 54 -11.88 -15.62 0.19
N LEU A 55 -12.67 -16.12 1.16
CA LEU A 55 -13.41 -15.27 2.11
C LEU A 55 -12.48 -14.37 2.92
N PHE A 56 -11.42 -14.96 3.47
CA PHE A 56 -10.38 -14.22 4.19
C PHE A 56 -9.76 -13.12 3.30
N SER A 57 -9.44 -13.45 2.05
CA SER A 57 -8.88 -12.50 1.09
C SER A 57 -9.84 -11.35 0.79
N ILE A 58 -11.14 -11.62 0.59
CA ILE A 58 -12.16 -10.57 0.39
C ILE A 58 -12.18 -9.63 1.59
N ALA A 59 -12.20 -10.18 2.81
CA ALA A 59 -12.18 -9.40 4.04
C ALA A 59 -10.92 -8.53 4.17
N VAL A 60 -9.74 -9.07 3.86
CA VAL A 60 -8.49 -8.29 3.82
C VAL A 60 -8.57 -7.16 2.79
N ASN A 61 -9.11 -7.41 1.60
CA ASN A 61 -9.27 -6.39 0.56
C ASN A 61 -10.24 -5.27 1.00
N ILE A 62 -11.36 -5.60 1.66
CA ILE A 62 -12.25 -4.60 2.30
C ILE A 62 -11.49 -3.75 3.33
N ALA A 63 -10.68 -4.38 4.19
CA ALA A 63 -9.88 -3.67 5.18
C ALA A 63 -8.83 -2.74 4.54
N LEU A 64 -8.16 -3.18 3.47
CA LEU A 64 -7.17 -2.37 2.74
C LEU A 64 -7.80 -1.21 1.96
N LEU A 65 -8.95 -1.40 1.32
CA LEU A 65 -9.69 -0.31 0.70
C LEU A 65 -10.09 0.72 1.76
N THR A 66 -10.61 0.25 2.88
CA THR A 66 -11.06 1.10 3.98
C THR A 66 -9.89 1.86 4.62
N LEU A 67 -8.73 1.23 4.78
CA LEU A 67 -7.48 1.90 5.17
C LEU A 67 -7.17 3.06 4.20
N SER A 68 -7.27 2.81 2.90
CA SER A 68 -6.93 3.81 1.87
C SER A 68 -7.85 5.04 1.92
N VAL A 69 -9.15 4.80 2.10
CA VAL A 69 -10.13 5.86 2.37
C VAL A 69 -9.78 6.57 3.67
N SER A 70 -9.34 5.84 4.69
CA SER A 70 -8.92 6.40 5.98
C SER A 70 -7.68 7.27 5.92
N GLU A 71 -6.76 6.98 5.01
CA GLU A 71 -5.61 7.84 4.82
C GLU A 71 -5.97 9.19 4.24
N PHE A 72 -6.89 9.23 3.27
CA PHE A 72 -7.38 10.43 2.59
C PHE A 72 -6.30 11.49 2.29
N GLY A 73 -5.05 11.08 2.03
CA GLY A 73 -3.90 11.98 1.89
C GLY A 73 -3.47 12.74 3.17
N MET A 74 -4.22 12.66 4.26
CA MET A 74 -4.04 13.43 5.49
C MET A 74 -2.69 13.17 6.17
N ASN A 75 -2.20 11.93 6.10
CA ASN A 75 -0.88 11.57 6.63
C ASN A 75 0.25 12.36 5.97
N TYR A 76 0.19 12.56 4.64
CA TYR A 76 1.19 13.33 3.90
C TYR A 76 1.13 14.82 4.21
N SER A 77 -0.07 15.41 4.27
CA SER A 77 -0.24 16.81 4.70
C SER A 77 0.23 17.03 6.12
N MET A 78 -0.04 16.09 7.02
CA MET A 78 0.38 16.19 8.42
C MET A 78 1.90 16.20 8.54
N ILE A 79 2.61 15.27 7.90
CA ILE A 79 4.08 15.25 7.91
C ILE A 79 4.63 16.58 7.39
N ARG A 80 4.08 17.10 6.30
CA ARG A 80 4.51 18.37 5.69
C ARG A 80 4.24 19.57 6.60
N LEU A 81 3.00 19.77 7.03
CA LEU A 81 2.58 20.92 7.84
C LEU A 81 3.23 20.88 9.21
N TYR A 82 3.42 19.70 9.82
CA TYR A 82 4.14 19.56 11.07
C TYR A 82 5.58 20.08 10.97
N LYS A 83 6.28 19.76 9.87
CA LYS A 83 7.65 20.25 9.64
C LYS A 83 7.69 21.76 9.34
N ILE A 84 6.71 22.29 8.61
CA ILE A 84 6.61 23.75 8.35
C ILE A 84 6.40 24.52 9.65
N TYR A 85 5.58 24.01 10.55
CA TYR A 85 5.25 24.66 11.82
C TYR A 85 6.10 24.14 12.99
N ILE A 86 7.31 23.62 12.73
CA ILE A 86 8.14 23.01 13.80
C ILE A 86 8.53 24.04 14.87
N ASP A 87 8.75 25.29 14.48
CA ASP A 87 9.07 26.40 15.39
C ASP A 87 7.81 26.94 16.10
N ASP A 88 6.64 26.79 15.48
CA ASP A 88 5.33 27.16 16.04
C ASP A 88 4.66 25.92 16.66
N LYS A 89 5.04 25.62 17.92
CA LYS A 89 4.55 24.46 18.67
C LYS A 89 3.03 24.40 18.75
N ALA A 90 2.33 25.53 18.72
CA ALA A 90 0.87 25.55 18.80
C ALA A 90 0.26 25.05 17.49
N LYS A 91 0.71 25.58 16.36
CA LYS A 91 0.23 25.13 15.04
C LYS A 91 0.60 23.69 14.72
N SER A 92 1.84 23.27 14.99
CA SER A 92 2.25 21.87 14.74
C SER A 92 1.40 20.88 15.55
N ARG A 93 1.07 21.19 16.81
CA ARG A 93 0.16 20.38 17.63
C ARG A 93 -1.27 20.41 17.11
N SER A 94 -1.77 21.56 16.68
CA SER A 94 -3.10 21.69 16.05
C SER A 94 -3.22 20.84 14.79
N VAL A 95 -2.17 20.74 13.96
CA VAL A 95 -2.13 19.82 12.81
C VAL A 95 -2.24 18.35 13.24
N LEU A 96 -1.49 17.93 14.27
CA LEU A 96 -1.56 16.55 14.77
C LEU A 96 -2.94 16.20 15.31
N LEU A 97 -3.52 17.09 16.12
CA LEU A 97 -4.84 16.91 16.71
C LEU A 97 -5.93 16.88 15.63
N ALA A 98 -5.89 17.79 14.65
CA ALA A 98 -6.87 17.82 13.56
C ALA A 98 -6.89 16.49 12.80
N ASN A 99 -5.71 15.94 12.49
CA ASN A 99 -5.62 14.64 11.82
C ASN A 99 -6.09 13.49 12.73
N LEU A 100 -5.71 13.47 14.01
CA LEU A 100 -6.19 12.46 14.96
C LEU A 100 -7.73 12.48 15.10
N TYR A 101 -8.33 13.66 15.24
CA TYR A 101 -9.79 13.80 15.30
C TYR A 101 -10.46 13.31 14.02
N PHE A 102 -9.91 13.66 12.85
CA PHE A 102 -10.41 13.16 11.57
C PHE A 102 -10.39 11.63 11.52
N LYS A 103 -9.30 10.99 11.97
CA LYS A 103 -9.15 9.54 12.00
C LYS A 103 -10.12 8.86 12.96
N LEU A 104 -10.32 9.43 14.15
CA LEU A 104 -11.27 8.91 15.13
C LEU A 104 -12.71 9.03 14.64
N LEU A 105 -13.07 10.18 14.05
CA LEU A 105 -14.38 10.38 13.42
C LEU A 105 -14.61 9.36 12.30
N LEU A 106 -13.61 9.16 11.45
CA LEU A 106 -13.74 8.21 10.35
C LEU A 106 -13.82 6.76 10.85
N LEU A 107 -13.05 6.36 11.87
CA LEU A 107 -13.20 5.05 12.49
C LEU A 107 -14.63 4.85 13.00
N LEU A 108 -15.20 5.85 13.68
CA LEU A 108 -16.59 5.80 14.15
C LEU A 108 -17.55 5.62 12.97
N CYS A 109 -17.41 6.41 11.90
CA CYS A 109 -18.20 6.26 10.68
C CYS A 109 -18.08 4.86 10.06
N LEU A 110 -16.88 4.27 10.05
CA LEU A 110 -16.63 2.94 9.51
C LEU A 110 -17.21 1.83 10.39
N ILE A 111 -17.25 2.01 11.71
CA ILE A 111 -17.96 1.10 12.62
C ILE A 111 -19.46 1.11 12.28
N PHE A 112 -20.07 2.30 12.19
CA PHE A 112 -21.50 2.42 11.85
C PHE A 112 -21.79 1.88 10.44
N PHE A 113 -20.94 2.19 9.47
CA PHE A 113 -21.07 1.70 8.11
C PHE A 113 -20.90 0.18 8.03
N GLY A 114 -19.95 -0.39 8.78
CA GLY A 114 -19.75 -1.83 8.86
C GLY A 114 -20.91 -2.56 9.52
N LEU A 115 -21.54 -1.97 10.56
CA LEU A 115 -22.71 -2.56 11.23
C LEU A 115 -23.97 -2.47 10.35
N ALA A 116 -24.20 -1.34 9.67
CA ALA A 116 -25.37 -1.16 8.82
C ALA A 116 -25.24 -1.86 7.45
N GLY A 117 -24.06 -1.77 6.84
CA GLY A 117 -23.77 -2.28 5.51
C GLY A 117 -23.20 -3.71 5.48
N GLY A 118 -22.75 -4.25 6.61
CA GLY A 118 -22.05 -5.55 6.67
C GLY A 118 -22.81 -6.68 5.98
N ARG A 119 -24.15 -6.75 6.14
CA ARG A 119 -25.00 -7.74 5.46
C ARG A 119 -25.01 -7.57 3.94
N VAL A 120 -25.10 -6.34 3.45
CA VAL A 120 -25.10 -6.05 2.00
C VAL A 120 -23.74 -6.42 1.40
N PHE A 121 -22.64 -6.09 2.07
CA PHE A 121 -21.31 -6.45 1.58
C PHE A 121 -21.06 -7.96 1.62
N ALA A 122 -21.54 -8.67 2.64
CA ALA A 122 -21.42 -10.12 2.71
C ALA A 122 -22.26 -10.82 1.63
N ASP A 123 -23.49 -10.36 1.40
CA ASP A 123 -24.33 -10.87 0.32
C ASP A 123 -23.69 -10.64 -1.06
N VAL A 124 -23.26 -9.41 -1.35
CA VAL A 124 -22.76 -9.02 -2.68
C VAL A 124 -21.37 -9.57 -2.97
N LEU A 125 -20.45 -9.55 -1.99
CA LEU A 125 -19.05 -9.93 -2.21
C LEU A 125 -18.76 -11.38 -1.80
N MET A 126 -19.37 -11.86 -0.72
CA MET A 126 -19.09 -13.19 -0.18
C MET A 126 -20.14 -14.23 -0.61
N HIS A 127 -21.25 -13.81 -1.21
CA HIS A 127 -22.40 -14.65 -1.55
C HIS A 127 -22.97 -15.43 -0.35
N ASP A 128 -22.76 -14.90 0.86
CA ASP A 128 -23.18 -15.52 2.11
C ASP A 128 -23.49 -14.44 3.15
N VAL A 129 -24.78 -14.19 3.38
CA VAL A 129 -25.29 -13.18 4.32
C VAL A 129 -24.87 -13.46 5.77
N ASP A 130 -24.66 -14.73 6.12
CA ASP A 130 -24.32 -15.13 7.49
C ASP A 130 -22.90 -14.68 7.87
N ARG A 131 -22.07 -14.34 6.87
CA ARG A 131 -20.72 -13.79 7.06
C ARG A 131 -20.66 -12.28 7.22
N TRP A 132 -21.79 -11.61 7.52
CA TRP A 132 -21.83 -10.17 7.77
C TRP A 132 -20.86 -9.71 8.86
N SER A 133 -20.61 -10.54 9.88
CA SER A 133 -19.63 -10.28 10.94
C SER A 133 -18.22 -10.09 10.40
N LEU A 134 -17.80 -10.93 9.45
CA LEU A 134 -16.48 -10.85 8.82
C LEU A 134 -16.33 -9.53 8.04
N ALA A 135 -17.35 -9.13 7.28
CA ALA A 135 -17.37 -7.86 6.57
C ALA A 135 -17.30 -6.67 7.54
N THR A 136 -18.07 -6.69 8.64
CA THR A 136 -18.01 -5.65 9.68
C THR A 136 -16.62 -5.55 10.30
N VAL A 137 -16.03 -6.69 10.70
CA VAL A 137 -14.68 -6.73 11.27
C VAL A 137 -13.65 -6.18 10.27
N ALA A 138 -13.80 -6.45 8.98
CA ALA A 138 -12.93 -5.90 7.94
C ALA A 138 -12.98 -4.36 7.86
N PHE A 139 -14.18 -3.76 7.89
CA PHE A 139 -14.31 -2.28 7.93
C PHE A 139 -13.66 -1.68 9.17
N VAL A 140 -13.92 -2.28 10.34
CA VAL A 140 -13.30 -1.83 11.60
C VAL A 140 -11.78 -1.98 11.54
N THR A 141 -11.28 -3.10 11.02
CA THR A 141 -9.84 -3.34 10.82
C THR A 141 -9.20 -2.26 9.97
N GLY A 142 -9.83 -1.87 8.85
CA GLY A 142 -9.36 -0.78 8.00
C GLY A 142 -9.32 0.58 8.72
N GLY A 143 -10.31 0.87 9.56
CA GLY A 143 -10.32 2.07 10.40
C GLY A 143 -9.19 2.08 11.43
N ILE A 144 -8.96 0.97 12.14
CA ILE A 144 -7.88 0.86 13.13
C ILE A 144 -6.51 0.94 12.44
N LEU A 145 -6.34 0.29 11.29
CA LEU A 145 -5.15 0.44 10.41
C LEU A 145 -4.90 1.92 10.08
N GLY A 146 -5.95 2.68 9.80
CA GLY A 146 -5.88 4.11 9.51
C GLY A 146 -5.39 4.98 10.68
N ILE A 147 -5.71 4.61 11.93
CA ILE A 147 -5.16 5.26 13.13
C ILE A 147 -3.70 4.84 13.34
N SER A 148 -3.37 3.57 13.12
CA SER A 148 -1.98 3.10 13.17
C SER A 148 -1.10 3.81 12.14
N SER A 149 -1.62 4.06 10.92
CA SER A 149 -0.90 4.81 9.90
C SER A 149 -0.69 6.29 10.28
N PHE A 150 -1.62 6.90 11.03
CA PHE A 150 -1.41 8.22 11.64
C PHE A 150 -0.24 8.22 12.64
N VAL A 151 -0.16 7.22 13.53
CA VAL A 151 0.96 7.10 14.49
C VAL A 151 2.29 6.98 13.74
N ARG A 152 2.35 6.14 12.69
CA ARG A 152 3.55 6.00 11.86
C ARG A 152 3.93 7.32 11.19
N ALA A 153 2.95 8.03 10.63
CA ALA A 153 3.16 9.32 10.00
C ALA A 153 3.65 10.37 11.01
N TYR A 154 3.17 10.34 12.26
CA TYR A 154 3.66 11.22 13.31
C TYR A 154 5.12 10.91 13.65
N LEU A 155 5.46 9.63 13.89
CA LEU A 155 6.84 9.20 14.13
C LEU A 155 7.78 9.57 12.98
N GLN A 156 7.27 9.52 11.74
CA GLN A 156 8.00 9.94 10.55
C GLN A 156 8.20 11.47 10.51
N ALA A 157 7.20 12.25 10.91
CA ALA A 157 7.30 13.71 10.98
C ALA A 157 8.37 14.17 11.98
N VAL A 158 8.51 13.47 13.11
CA VAL A 158 9.56 13.69 14.12
C VAL A 158 10.86 12.90 13.87
N GLU A 159 10.99 12.25 12.71
CA GLU A 159 12.19 11.52 12.29
C GLU A 159 12.63 10.38 13.23
N ARG A 160 11.67 9.75 13.92
CA ARG A 160 11.89 8.59 14.80
C ARG A 160 11.79 7.27 14.03
N PHE A 161 12.58 7.11 12.96
CA PHE A 161 12.55 5.94 12.08
C PHE A 161 12.83 4.61 12.81
N LYS A 162 13.70 4.62 13.83
CA LYS A 162 13.94 3.44 14.69
C LYS A 162 12.67 2.97 15.39
N ALA A 163 11.82 3.89 15.86
CA ALA A 163 10.55 3.53 16.50
C ALA A 163 9.58 2.91 15.49
N ILE A 164 9.51 3.44 14.26
CA ILE A 164 8.71 2.87 13.16
C ILE A 164 9.17 1.45 12.82
N ALA A 165 10.48 1.25 12.69
CA ALA A 165 11.07 -0.05 12.40
C ALA A 165 10.77 -1.07 13.51
N CYS A 166 10.95 -0.66 14.77
CA CYS A 166 10.67 -1.52 15.91
C CYS A 166 9.17 -1.88 16.01
N GLN A 167 8.28 -0.90 15.85
CA GLN A 167 6.84 -1.14 15.77
C GLN A 167 6.48 -2.14 14.67
N THR A 168 7.09 -2.02 13.49
CA THR A 168 6.84 -2.90 12.35
C THR A 168 7.36 -4.33 12.59
N ILE A 169 8.51 -4.48 13.25
CA ILE A 169 9.04 -5.81 13.61
C ILE A 169 8.19 -6.45 14.71
N VAL A 170 7.84 -5.70 15.76
CA VAL A 170 6.95 -6.20 16.83
C VAL A 170 5.59 -6.62 16.27
N TYR A 171 5.03 -5.87 15.33
CA TYR A 171 3.83 -6.26 14.59
C TYR A 171 3.94 -7.63 13.93
N ALA A 172 5.03 -7.82 13.18
CA ALA A 172 5.30 -9.03 12.43
C ALA A 172 5.49 -10.24 13.36
N LEU A 173 6.23 -10.05 14.46
CA LEU A 173 6.45 -11.09 15.47
C LEU A 173 5.15 -11.45 16.21
N LEU A 174 4.35 -10.46 16.64
CA LEU A 174 3.06 -10.71 17.28
C LEU A 174 2.11 -11.45 16.35
N ARG A 175 2.05 -11.08 15.07
CA ARG A 175 1.28 -11.81 14.06
C ARG A 175 1.68 -13.27 13.98
N VAL A 176 2.98 -13.56 13.86
CA VAL A 176 3.48 -14.95 13.77
C VAL A 176 3.19 -15.71 15.07
N ALA A 177 3.37 -15.08 16.23
CA ALA A 177 3.08 -15.69 17.52
C ALA A 177 1.58 -16.03 17.66
N LEU A 178 0.69 -15.11 17.30
CA LEU A 178 -0.76 -15.33 17.36
C LEU A 178 -1.20 -16.39 16.36
N LEU A 179 -0.71 -16.35 15.12
CA LEU A 179 -0.96 -17.40 14.13
C LEU A 179 -0.51 -18.77 14.64
N GLY A 180 0.73 -18.86 15.13
CA GLY A 180 1.27 -20.08 15.73
C GLY A 180 0.40 -20.60 16.87
N SER A 181 -0.06 -19.71 17.76
CA SER A 181 -0.95 -20.08 18.87
C SER A 181 -2.31 -20.61 18.39
N LEU A 182 -2.88 -20.04 17.32
CA LEU A 182 -4.13 -20.52 16.73
C LEU A 182 -3.96 -21.91 16.11
N PHE A 183 -2.85 -22.17 15.41
CA PHE A 183 -2.57 -23.48 14.84
C PHE A 183 -2.32 -24.56 15.91
N LEU A 184 -1.68 -24.21 17.02
CA LEU A 184 -1.45 -25.14 18.13
C LEU A 184 -2.75 -25.54 18.85
N TRP A 185 -3.77 -24.67 18.88
CA TRP A 185 -5.04 -24.98 19.56
C TRP A 185 -5.92 -25.97 18.77
N HIS A 186 -5.64 -26.28 17.51
CA HIS A 186 -6.33 -27.33 16.72
C HIS A 186 -7.87 -27.23 16.62
N ARG A 187 -8.51 -26.17 17.14
CA ARG A 187 -9.94 -25.92 16.99
C ARG A 187 -10.23 -25.31 15.62
N SER A 188 -11.45 -25.52 15.14
CA SER A 188 -11.99 -24.85 13.95
C SER A 188 -11.80 -23.33 14.06
N VAL A 189 -10.79 -22.80 13.37
CA VAL A 189 -10.48 -21.38 13.37
C VAL A 189 -11.39 -20.69 12.38
N SER A 190 -12.13 -19.67 12.82
CA SER A 190 -12.97 -18.86 11.93
C SER A 190 -12.13 -17.82 11.17
N GLU A 191 -12.65 -17.39 10.02
CA GLU A 191 -12.05 -16.37 9.16
C GLU A 191 -11.87 -15.05 9.93
N GLU A 192 -12.83 -14.69 10.80
CA GLU A 192 -12.78 -13.50 11.64
C GLU A 192 -11.64 -13.59 12.64
N LEU A 193 -11.46 -14.75 13.30
CA LEU A 193 -10.41 -14.93 14.28
C LEU A 193 -9.02 -14.82 13.64
N LEU A 194 -8.85 -15.33 12.41
CA LEU A 194 -7.60 -15.13 11.65
C LEU A 194 -7.39 -13.66 11.27
N LEU A 195 -8.43 -12.97 10.80
CA LEU A 195 -8.33 -11.54 10.49
C LEU A 195 -7.94 -10.72 11.73
N LEU A 196 -8.55 -11.02 12.88
CA LEU A 196 -8.24 -10.40 14.16
C LEU A 196 -6.80 -10.70 14.60
N ALA A 197 -6.37 -11.96 14.53
CA ALA A 197 -5.03 -12.37 14.95
C ALA A 197 -3.92 -11.80 14.06
N ILE A 198 -4.16 -11.68 12.75
CA ILE A 198 -3.15 -11.23 11.79
C ILE A 198 -3.04 -9.71 11.76
N TYR A 199 -4.19 -9.02 11.89
CA TYR A 199 -4.27 -7.59 11.68
C TYR A 199 -4.64 -6.83 12.96
N VAL A 200 -5.79 -7.10 13.58
CA VAL A 200 -6.34 -6.24 14.62
C VAL A 200 -5.57 -6.32 15.93
N ILE A 201 -5.41 -7.52 16.51
CA ILE A 201 -4.83 -7.72 17.83
C ILE A 201 -3.38 -7.22 17.88
N PRO A 202 -2.46 -7.63 16.96
CA PRO A 202 -1.12 -7.08 16.96
C PRO A 202 -1.15 -5.57 16.86
N LEU A 203 -1.99 -5.00 15.98
CA LEU A 203 -2.04 -3.58 15.73
C LEU A 203 -2.56 -2.75 16.90
N LEU A 204 -3.50 -3.27 17.70
CA LEU A 204 -3.92 -2.65 18.95
C LEU A 204 -2.76 -2.51 19.94
N VAL A 205 -1.91 -3.53 20.08
CA VAL A 205 -0.73 -3.50 20.96
C VAL A 205 0.23 -2.37 20.53
N ILE A 206 0.51 -2.26 19.24
CA ILE A 206 1.39 -1.21 18.70
C ILE A 206 0.75 0.16 18.79
N LEU A 207 -0.56 0.24 18.59
CA LEU A 207 -1.30 1.48 18.69
C LEU A 207 -1.22 2.03 20.12
N CYS A 208 -1.43 1.19 21.14
CA CYS A 208 -1.23 1.56 22.53
C CYS A 208 0.19 2.10 22.77
N TRP A 209 1.22 1.41 22.28
CA TRP A 209 2.60 1.87 22.38
C TRP A 209 2.83 3.21 21.65
N GLY A 210 2.27 3.38 20.46
CA GLY A 210 2.35 4.60 19.66
C GLY A 210 1.70 5.80 20.33
N LEU A 211 0.52 5.61 20.94
CA LEU A 211 -0.20 6.64 21.67
C LEU A 211 0.57 7.10 22.91
N VAL A 212 1.28 6.19 23.59
CA VAL A 212 2.20 6.56 24.69
C VAL A 212 3.31 7.49 24.20
N GLN A 213 3.86 7.24 23.00
CA GLN A 213 4.88 8.13 22.42
C GLN A 213 4.30 9.49 22.01
N LEU A 214 3.04 9.53 21.56
CA LEU A 214 2.33 10.76 21.22
C LEU A 214 2.02 11.61 22.46
N LYS A 215 1.69 10.98 23.59
CA LYS A 215 1.31 11.64 24.85
C LYS A 215 2.29 12.74 25.24
N SER A 216 3.60 12.46 25.17
CA SER A 216 4.66 13.42 25.53
C SER A 216 4.57 14.77 24.79
N ASN A 217 4.07 14.77 23.55
CA ASN A 217 4.00 15.96 22.70
C ASN A 217 2.64 16.64 22.68
N VAL A 218 1.58 15.97 23.13
CA VAL A 218 0.20 16.48 23.13
C VAL A 218 -0.29 16.83 24.54
N GLN A 219 0.31 16.26 25.58
CA GLN A 219 -0.04 16.53 26.97
C GLN A 219 0.18 18.03 27.29
N ASN A 220 -0.81 18.64 27.94
CA ASN A 220 -0.87 20.05 28.34
C ASN A 220 -1.10 21.08 27.21
N PHE A 221 -1.49 20.65 26.01
CA PHE A 221 -1.90 21.60 24.98
C PHE A 221 -3.32 22.11 25.22
N ARG A 222 -3.49 23.44 25.34
CA ARG A 222 -4.81 24.06 25.31
C ARG A 222 -5.30 24.14 23.87
N ILE A 223 -6.42 23.48 23.58
CA ILE A 223 -6.98 23.43 22.23
C ILE A 223 -7.52 24.80 21.85
N ASN A 224 -6.87 25.48 20.90
CA ASN A 224 -7.45 26.63 20.21
C ASN A 224 -8.27 26.12 19.02
N ILE A 225 -9.60 26.13 19.15
CA ILE A 225 -10.51 25.62 18.12
C ILE A 225 -10.30 26.30 16.76
N LYS A 226 -9.99 27.61 16.75
CA LYS A 226 -9.76 28.35 15.50
C LYS A 226 -8.51 27.83 14.77
N GLU A 227 -7.42 27.59 15.49
CA GLU A 227 -6.20 27.00 14.92
C GLU A 227 -6.41 25.56 14.47
N LEU A 228 -7.17 24.77 15.24
CA LEU A 228 -7.50 23.39 14.89
C LEU A 228 -8.27 23.32 13.57
N VAL A 229 -9.31 24.16 13.42
CA VAL A 229 -10.12 24.23 12.19
C VAL A 229 -9.28 24.72 11.01
N PHE A 230 -8.46 25.76 11.20
CA PHE A 230 -7.58 26.28 10.16
C PHE A 230 -6.58 25.21 9.68
N ALA A 231 -5.91 24.53 10.61
CA ALA A 231 -4.98 23.44 10.31
C ALA A 231 -5.66 22.27 9.59
N GLY A 232 -6.89 21.93 9.99
CA GLY A 232 -7.71 20.91 9.34
C GLY A 232 -8.05 21.28 7.88
N LEU A 233 -8.53 22.50 7.64
CA LEU A 233 -8.87 22.98 6.29
C LEU A 233 -7.64 23.05 5.38
N GLU A 234 -6.50 23.50 5.91
CA GLU A 234 -5.24 23.52 5.20
C GLU A 234 -4.79 22.10 4.81
N SER A 235 -4.90 21.15 5.74
CA SER A 235 -4.60 19.74 5.51
C SER A 235 -5.47 19.14 4.40
N VAL A 236 -6.78 19.40 4.43
CA VAL A 236 -7.74 18.88 3.43
C VAL A 236 -7.47 19.47 2.03
N ARG A 237 -7.18 20.77 1.94
CA ARG A 237 -6.95 21.44 0.64
C ARG A 237 -5.80 20.81 -0.15
N TYR A 238 -4.72 20.45 0.53
CA TYR A 238 -3.59 19.75 -0.07
C TYR A 238 -3.91 18.27 -0.31
N SER A 239 -4.56 17.63 0.66
CA SER A 239 -4.80 16.19 0.66
C SER A 239 -5.72 15.72 -0.46
N LYS A 240 -6.69 16.51 -0.90
CA LYS A 240 -7.71 16.05 -1.87
C LYS A 240 -7.13 15.44 -3.16
N TRP A 241 -6.06 16.02 -3.70
CA TRP A 241 -5.44 15.53 -4.94
C TRP A 241 -4.61 14.27 -4.71
N ILE A 242 -3.94 14.20 -3.56
CA ILE A 242 -3.19 13.02 -3.14
C ILE A 242 -4.15 11.87 -2.83
N ALA A 243 -5.23 12.16 -2.11
CA ALA A 243 -6.31 11.25 -1.81
C ALA A 243 -6.93 10.68 -3.09
N LEU A 244 -7.32 11.53 -4.04
CA LEU A 244 -7.89 11.08 -5.31
C LEU A 244 -6.92 10.18 -6.08
N THR A 245 -5.65 10.58 -6.18
CA THR A 245 -4.62 9.78 -6.86
C THR A 245 -4.43 8.40 -6.19
N GLY A 246 -4.30 8.39 -4.86
CA GLY A 246 -4.05 7.18 -4.07
C GLY A 246 -5.25 6.25 -3.99
N ILE A 247 -6.44 6.78 -3.70
CA ILE A 247 -7.69 6.02 -3.63
C ILE A 247 -8.03 5.44 -5.00
N SER A 248 -7.92 6.21 -6.09
CA SER A 248 -8.15 5.66 -7.43
C SER A 248 -7.14 4.55 -7.77
N PHE A 249 -5.86 4.72 -7.42
CA PHE A 249 -4.86 3.68 -7.65
C PHE A 249 -5.17 2.40 -6.87
N ILE A 250 -5.51 2.51 -5.59
CA ILE A 250 -5.81 1.35 -4.77
C ILE A 250 -7.12 0.71 -5.22
N LEU A 251 -8.14 1.49 -5.58
CA LEU A 251 -9.37 0.96 -6.18
C LEU A 251 -9.11 0.19 -7.47
N ILE A 252 -8.12 0.53 -8.30
CA ILE A 252 -7.76 -0.29 -9.47
C ILE A 252 -7.34 -1.70 -9.03
N GLN A 253 -6.51 -1.79 -7.99
CA GLN A 253 -6.04 -3.08 -7.45
C GLN A 253 -7.18 -3.86 -6.77
N GLN A 254 -7.98 -3.17 -5.95
CA GLN A 254 -9.05 -3.79 -5.15
C GLN A 254 -10.26 -4.17 -6.00
N SER A 255 -10.57 -3.39 -7.05
CA SER A 255 -11.66 -3.70 -7.98
C SER A 255 -11.41 -4.98 -8.75
N LEU A 256 -10.16 -5.39 -9.02
CA LEU A 256 -9.87 -6.70 -9.59
C LEU A 256 -10.43 -7.82 -8.70
N VAL A 257 -10.17 -7.75 -7.40
CA VAL A 257 -10.69 -8.72 -6.43
C VAL A 257 -12.21 -8.64 -6.34
N TYR A 258 -12.80 -7.44 -6.29
CA TYR A 258 -14.25 -7.29 -6.17
C TYR A 258 -15.02 -7.74 -7.42
N ILE A 259 -14.51 -7.46 -8.63
CA ILE A 259 -15.12 -7.94 -9.88
C ILE A 259 -15.15 -9.46 -9.90
N VAL A 260 -14.03 -10.10 -9.54
CA VAL A 260 -13.93 -11.56 -9.49
C VAL A 260 -14.79 -12.14 -8.37
N SER A 261 -14.84 -11.47 -7.22
CA SER A 261 -15.68 -11.82 -6.08
C SER A 261 -17.16 -11.82 -6.45
N VAL A 262 -17.68 -10.74 -7.05
CA VAL A 262 -19.11 -10.61 -7.39
C VAL A 262 -19.52 -11.59 -8.50
N ILE A 263 -18.67 -11.80 -9.51
CA ILE A 263 -19.06 -12.52 -10.74
C ILE A 263 -18.52 -13.96 -10.76
N GLY A 264 -17.27 -14.19 -10.35
CA GLY A 264 -16.63 -15.51 -10.34
C GLY A 264 -16.78 -16.27 -9.02
N GLY A 265 -17.16 -15.59 -7.95
CA GLY A 265 -17.32 -16.17 -6.63
C GLY A 265 -16.01 -16.38 -5.87
N VAL A 266 -16.16 -16.90 -4.66
CA VAL A 266 -15.10 -16.97 -3.64
C VAL A 266 -13.89 -17.81 -4.07
N LYS A 267 -14.12 -18.93 -4.78
CA LYS A 267 -13.02 -19.83 -5.22
C LYS A 267 -12.10 -19.16 -6.24
N GLU A 268 -12.65 -18.40 -7.18
CA GLU A 268 -11.86 -17.65 -8.17
C GLU A 268 -11.08 -16.51 -7.49
N VAL A 269 -11.64 -15.91 -6.45
CA VAL A 269 -10.91 -14.93 -5.63
C VAL A 269 -9.70 -15.56 -4.95
N ALA A 270 -9.84 -16.77 -4.40
CA ALA A 270 -8.74 -17.48 -3.78
C ALA A 270 -7.62 -17.80 -4.78
N LEU A 271 -7.99 -18.20 -6.00
CA LEU A 271 -7.01 -18.42 -7.07
C LEU A 271 -6.31 -17.12 -7.47
N LEU A 272 -7.06 -16.03 -7.62
CA LEU A 272 -6.53 -14.72 -7.91
C LEU A 272 -5.55 -14.25 -6.83
N THR A 273 -5.97 -14.26 -5.56
CA THR A 273 -5.18 -13.71 -4.45
C THR A 273 -3.95 -14.55 -4.15
N ALA A 274 -4.02 -15.87 -4.31
CA ALA A 274 -2.87 -16.75 -4.24
C ALA A 274 -1.77 -16.33 -5.24
N GLY A 275 -2.14 -15.98 -6.49
CA GLY A 275 -1.19 -15.42 -7.46
C GLY A 275 -0.66 -14.04 -7.05
N LEU A 276 -1.53 -13.15 -6.58
CA LEU A 276 -1.16 -11.79 -6.17
C LEU A 276 -0.22 -11.75 -4.96
N VAL A 277 -0.28 -12.73 -4.05
CA VAL A 277 0.62 -12.82 -2.89
C VAL A 277 2.08 -12.96 -3.34
N PHE A 278 2.35 -13.74 -4.40
CA PHE A 278 3.70 -13.86 -4.96
C PHE A 278 4.13 -12.59 -5.73
N THR A 279 3.17 -11.88 -6.31
CA THR A 279 3.42 -10.60 -6.99
C THR A 279 3.87 -9.49 -6.04
N ALA A 280 3.53 -9.57 -4.74
CA ALA A 280 3.92 -8.56 -3.74
C ALA A 280 5.44 -8.31 -3.65
N VAL A 281 6.27 -9.30 -4.00
CA VAL A 281 7.75 -9.15 -4.03
C VAL A 281 8.17 -8.02 -4.97
N PHE A 282 7.51 -7.88 -6.13
CA PHE A 282 7.82 -6.82 -7.10
C PHE A 282 7.45 -5.43 -6.57
N SER A 283 6.36 -5.32 -5.82
CA SER A 283 5.98 -4.08 -5.15
C SER A 283 7.03 -3.63 -4.12
N LEU A 284 7.67 -4.56 -3.40
CA LEU A 284 8.74 -4.22 -2.45
C LEU A 284 9.97 -3.66 -3.15
N ILE A 285 10.35 -4.28 -4.27
CA ILE A 285 11.45 -3.78 -5.10
C ILE A 285 11.09 -2.40 -5.62
N ASN A 286 9.86 -2.21 -6.11
CA ASN A 286 9.38 -0.92 -6.56
C ASN A 286 9.46 0.12 -5.46
N ASP A 287 8.91 -0.13 -4.27
CA ASP A 287 8.89 0.83 -3.15
C ASP A 287 10.31 1.22 -2.72
N ALA A 288 11.23 0.25 -2.65
CA ALA A 288 12.63 0.51 -2.32
C ALA A 288 13.30 1.41 -3.37
N VAL A 289 13.10 1.09 -4.66
CA VAL A 289 13.59 1.90 -5.77
C VAL A 289 12.96 3.30 -5.72
N CYS A 290 11.65 3.38 -5.46
CA CYS A 290 10.89 4.62 -5.38
C CYS A 290 11.41 5.55 -4.30
N GLN A 291 11.63 5.05 -3.09
CA GLN A 291 12.12 5.85 -1.96
C GLN A 291 13.51 6.42 -2.24
N VAL A 292 14.41 5.60 -2.80
CA VAL A 292 15.77 6.04 -3.15
C VAL A 292 15.76 7.02 -4.33
N LEU A 293 15.02 6.70 -5.39
CA LEU A 293 14.94 7.54 -6.59
C LEU A 293 14.28 8.90 -6.31
N TYR A 294 13.20 8.92 -5.53
CA TYR A 294 12.46 10.14 -5.23
C TYR A 294 13.35 11.16 -4.51
N SER A 295 14.11 10.73 -3.49
CA SER A 295 15.02 11.61 -2.75
C SER A 295 16.08 12.27 -3.65
N LYS A 296 16.60 11.53 -4.64
CA LYS A 296 17.56 12.05 -5.62
C LYS A 296 16.88 12.97 -6.63
N LEU A 297 15.74 12.58 -7.19
CA LEU A 297 15.02 13.36 -8.20
C LEU A 297 14.56 14.71 -7.67
N ALA A 298 14.09 14.76 -6.43
CA ALA A 298 13.68 16.01 -5.79
C ALA A 298 14.84 17.02 -5.61
N SER A 299 16.09 16.54 -5.57
CA SER A 299 17.28 17.38 -5.43
C SER A 299 17.94 17.78 -6.76
N LEU A 300 17.55 17.15 -7.86
CA LEU A 300 18.17 17.39 -9.17
C LEU A 300 17.55 18.63 -9.83
N PRO A 301 18.36 19.51 -10.45
CA PRO A 301 17.84 20.58 -11.30
C PRO A 301 17.09 19.96 -12.49
N HIS A 302 16.03 20.64 -12.93
CA HIS A 302 15.09 20.12 -13.94
C HIS A 302 15.79 19.66 -15.24
N GLU A 303 16.86 20.33 -15.66
CA GLU A 303 17.66 20.00 -16.84
C GLU A 303 18.29 18.60 -16.79
N ARG A 304 18.70 18.16 -15.60
CA ARG A 304 19.39 16.86 -15.40
C ARG A 304 18.44 15.67 -15.28
N ILE A 305 17.13 15.91 -15.18
CA ILE A 305 16.11 14.85 -15.10
C ILE A 305 16.16 13.96 -16.35
N SER A 306 16.34 14.56 -17.53
CA SER A 306 16.39 13.84 -18.81
C SER A 306 17.60 12.89 -18.93
N GLU A 307 18.76 13.32 -18.42
CA GLU A 307 19.98 12.51 -18.38
C GLU A 307 19.81 11.33 -17.41
N TYR A 308 19.25 11.60 -16.24
CA TYR A 308 18.98 10.58 -15.24
C TYR A 308 18.02 9.51 -15.76
N ARG A 309 16.96 9.91 -16.48
CA ARG A 309 16.05 9.00 -17.18
C ARG A 309 16.80 8.06 -18.13
N ARG A 310 17.73 8.57 -18.95
CA ARG A 310 18.53 7.73 -19.88
C ARG A 310 19.42 6.73 -19.14
N ARG A 311 19.91 7.07 -17.95
CA ARG A 311 20.68 6.14 -17.10
C ARG A 311 19.77 5.04 -16.55
N LEU A 312 18.57 5.38 -16.09
CA LEU A 312 17.59 4.41 -15.61
C LEU A 312 17.15 3.43 -16.71
N LEU A 313 16.84 3.94 -17.91
CA LEU A 313 16.44 3.11 -19.05
C LEU A 313 17.56 2.14 -19.50
N ARG A 314 18.83 2.49 -19.31
CA ARG A 314 19.95 1.57 -19.55
C ARG A 314 19.99 0.40 -18.56
N LEU A 315 19.40 0.54 -17.37
CA LEU A 315 19.25 -0.54 -16.40
C LEU A 315 18.02 -1.40 -16.66
N ALA A 316 17.09 -0.97 -17.53
CA ALA A 316 15.84 -1.68 -17.79
C ALA A 316 16.06 -3.13 -18.27
N PRO A 317 17.00 -3.45 -19.20
CA PRO A 317 17.22 -4.84 -19.61
C PRO A 317 17.66 -5.73 -18.44
N LEU A 318 18.52 -5.22 -17.55
CA LEU A 318 18.97 -5.94 -16.36
C LEU A 318 17.80 -6.19 -15.38
N LEU A 319 16.95 -5.18 -15.18
CA LEU A 319 15.76 -5.30 -14.35
C LEU A 319 14.76 -6.32 -14.92
N VAL A 320 14.56 -6.32 -16.24
CA VAL A 320 13.69 -7.28 -16.93
C VAL A 320 14.24 -8.71 -16.79
N MET A 321 15.55 -8.92 -17.02
CA MET A 321 16.18 -10.24 -16.84
C MET A 321 16.07 -10.72 -15.38
N GLY A 322 16.34 -9.84 -14.42
CA GLY A 322 16.17 -10.14 -12.99
C GLY A 322 14.73 -10.48 -12.64
N THR A 323 13.77 -9.74 -13.20
CA THR A 323 12.33 -10.01 -13.02
C THR A 323 11.94 -11.38 -13.53
N VAL A 324 12.32 -11.74 -14.76
CA VAL A 324 12.01 -13.06 -15.35
C VAL A 324 12.59 -14.18 -14.50
N THR A 325 13.82 -14.00 -14.00
CA THR A 325 14.48 -14.96 -13.10
C THR A 325 13.70 -15.13 -11.79
N ILE A 326 13.27 -14.02 -11.18
CA ILE A 326 12.47 -14.04 -9.95
C ILE A 326 11.11 -14.69 -10.18
N ILE A 327 10.43 -14.39 -11.30
CA ILE A 327 9.15 -15.03 -11.66
C ILE A 327 9.33 -16.54 -11.78
N PHE A 328 10.38 -17.01 -12.45
CA PHE A 328 10.66 -18.44 -12.58
C PHE A 328 10.85 -19.12 -11.21
N ILE A 329 11.70 -18.56 -10.35
CA ILE A 329 11.97 -19.09 -9.00
C ILE A 329 10.69 -19.11 -8.15
N LEU A 330 9.93 -18.02 -8.17
CA LEU A 330 8.69 -17.89 -7.41
C LEU A 330 7.58 -18.81 -7.93
N SER A 331 7.56 -19.12 -9.23
CA SER A 331 6.61 -20.09 -9.79
C SER A 331 6.84 -21.49 -9.23
N ILE A 332 8.11 -21.90 -9.12
CA ILE A 332 8.47 -23.19 -8.50
C ILE A 332 8.06 -23.18 -7.03
N ALA A 333 8.39 -22.11 -6.30
CA ALA A 333 8.01 -21.95 -4.90
C ALA A 333 6.48 -21.98 -4.70
N MET A 334 5.72 -21.40 -5.63
CA MET A 334 4.26 -21.39 -5.59
C MET A 334 3.66 -22.79 -5.62
N VAL A 335 4.13 -23.64 -6.54
CA VAL A 335 3.68 -25.03 -6.64
C VAL A 335 4.07 -25.82 -5.38
N LEU A 336 5.29 -25.65 -4.88
CA LEU A 336 5.78 -26.36 -3.68
C LEU A 336 5.05 -25.94 -2.40
N PHE A 337 4.74 -24.66 -2.24
CA PHE A 337 4.18 -24.13 -0.99
C PHE A 337 2.66 -24.19 -0.94
N LEU A 338 1.96 -23.84 -2.03
CA LEU A 338 0.49 -23.81 -2.04
C LEU A 338 -0.15 -25.17 -2.41
N GLY A 339 0.57 -26.04 -3.12
CA GLY A 339 0.06 -27.33 -3.58
C GLY A 339 -0.84 -27.25 -4.82
N GLU A 340 -1.37 -28.41 -5.23
CA GLU A 340 -2.07 -28.58 -6.52
C GLU A 340 -3.37 -27.77 -6.64
N ASN A 341 -4.05 -27.51 -5.51
CA ASN A 341 -5.29 -26.74 -5.43
C ASN A 341 -5.15 -25.32 -6.00
N TYR A 342 -3.93 -24.78 -6.06
CA TYR A 342 -3.63 -23.44 -6.56
C TYR A 342 -2.80 -23.44 -7.85
N SER A 343 -2.67 -24.57 -8.54
CA SER A 343 -1.96 -24.66 -9.83
C SER A 343 -2.50 -23.68 -10.88
N ARG A 344 -3.82 -23.45 -10.88
CA ARG A 344 -4.50 -22.48 -11.77
C ARG A 344 -4.15 -21.02 -11.48
N SER A 345 -3.56 -20.72 -10.33
CA SER A 345 -3.10 -19.38 -9.97
C SER A 345 -1.77 -19.01 -10.62
N MET A 346 -1.03 -19.98 -11.17
CA MET A 346 0.29 -19.75 -11.75
C MET A 346 0.27 -18.83 -12.98
N PRO A 347 -0.64 -18.98 -13.97
CA PRO A 347 -0.77 -18.00 -15.06
C PRO A 347 -1.13 -16.59 -14.58
N ILE A 348 -1.94 -16.48 -13.52
CA ILE A 348 -2.30 -15.20 -12.89
C ILE A 348 -1.05 -14.55 -12.31
N PHE A 349 -0.23 -15.32 -11.60
CA PHE A 349 1.05 -14.85 -11.07
C PHE A 349 2.00 -14.39 -12.20
N TRP A 350 2.13 -15.14 -13.29
CA TRP A 350 3.00 -14.73 -14.41
C TRP A 350 2.59 -13.40 -15.01
N VAL A 351 1.30 -13.24 -15.33
CA VAL A 351 0.77 -12.01 -15.94
C VAL A 351 0.91 -10.83 -14.98
N THR A 352 0.50 -11.00 -13.72
CA THR A 352 0.55 -9.91 -12.72
C THR A 352 1.98 -9.60 -12.29
N GLY A 353 2.84 -10.60 -12.09
CA GLY A 353 4.24 -10.45 -11.75
C GLY A 353 5.02 -9.69 -12.83
N PHE A 354 4.85 -10.10 -14.09
CA PHE A 354 5.48 -9.41 -15.22
C PHE A 354 4.93 -7.98 -15.38
N GLY A 355 3.61 -7.83 -15.33
CA GLY A 355 2.93 -6.54 -15.42
C GLY A 355 3.40 -5.55 -14.36
N THR A 356 3.38 -5.95 -13.09
CA THR A 356 3.79 -5.10 -11.96
C THR A 356 5.27 -4.73 -12.00
N ALA A 357 6.15 -5.65 -12.41
CA ALA A 357 7.57 -5.36 -12.58
C ALA A 357 7.84 -4.35 -13.71
N LEU A 358 7.11 -4.45 -14.83
CA LEU A 358 7.16 -3.44 -15.89
C LEU A 358 6.61 -2.10 -15.41
N THR A 359 5.46 -2.09 -14.74
CA THR A 359 4.89 -0.88 -14.12
C THR A 359 5.88 -0.24 -13.15
N ALA A 360 6.60 -1.02 -12.35
CA ALA A 360 7.64 -0.52 -11.45
C ALA A 360 8.78 0.19 -12.20
N CYS A 361 9.22 -0.36 -13.32
CA CYS A 361 10.24 0.28 -14.16
C CYS A 361 9.76 1.62 -14.75
N ILE A 362 8.48 1.74 -15.07
CA ILE A 362 7.87 2.95 -15.66
C ILE A 362 7.44 3.95 -14.57
N SER A 363 7.23 3.51 -13.32
CA SER A 363 6.77 4.32 -12.18
C SER A 363 7.67 5.53 -11.85
N TYR A 364 8.87 5.58 -12.41
CA TYR A 364 9.72 6.78 -12.47
C TYR A 364 8.94 8.04 -12.91
N TYR A 365 8.09 7.93 -13.94
CA TYR A 365 7.35 9.09 -14.45
C TYR A 365 6.34 9.62 -13.43
N SER A 366 5.70 8.73 -12.67
CA SER A 366 4.84 9.11 -11.55
C SER A 366 5.60 9.93 -10.50
N MET A 367 6.86 9.59 -10.19
CA MET A 367 7.69 10.39 -9.26
C MET A 367 8.04 11.76 -9.80
N VAL A 368 8.39 11.84 -11.09
CA VAL A 368 8.70 13.11 -11.74
C VAL A 368 7.48 14.02 -11.71
N MET A 369 6.26 13.51 -11.90
CA MET A 369 5.02 14.29 -11.73
C MET A 369 4.87 14.88 -10.33
N HIS A 370 5.15 14.10 -9.29
CA HIS A 370 5.13 14.58 -7.91
C HIS A 370 6.20 15.66 -7.68
N THR A 371 7.38 15.51 -8.29
CA THR A 371 8.47 16.48 -8.20
C THR A 371 8.11 17.80 -8.90
N ILE A 372 7.41 17.75 -10.04
CA ILE A 372 6.92 18.93 -10.78
C ILE A 372 5.65 19.54 -10.12
N GLN A 373 5.20 19.01 -8.98
CA GLN A 373 4.03 19.49 -8.23
C GLN A 373 2.73 19.51 -9.06
N ARG A 374 2.57 18.54 -9.96
CA ARG A 374 1.33 18.36 -10.75
C ARG A 374 0.61 17.04 -10.39
N PRO A 375 0.25 16.82 -9.12
CA PRO A 375 -0.44 15.59 -8.72
C PRO A 375 -1.83 15.46 -9.34
N GLN A 376 -2.43 16.55 -9.83
CA GLN A 376 -3.75 16.51 -10.48
C GLN A 376 -3.73 15.62 -11.74
N ILE A 377 -2.62 15.61 -12.49
CA ILE A 377 -2.49 14.78 -13.70
C ILE A 377 -2.53 13.29 -13.30
N GLY A 378 -1.80 12.91 -12.25
CA GLY A 378 -1.83 11.56 -11.72
C GLY A 378 -3.24 11.15 -11.27
N ALA A 379 -3.97 12.06 -10.63
CA ALA A 379 -5.34 11.83 -10.20
C ALA A 379 -6.28 11.53 -11.38
N TYR A 380 -6.27 12.36 -12.42
CA TYR A 380 -7.12 12.16 -13.60
C TYR A 380 -6.78 10.88 -14.35
N VAL A 381 -5.48 10.58 -14.53
CA VAL A 381 -5.06 9.36 -15.23
C VAL A 381 -5.46 8.12 -14.45
N ASN A 382 -5.25 8.09 -13.12
CA ASN A 382 -5.67 6.95 -12.30
C ASN A 382 -7.19 6.79 -12.28
N LEU A 383 -7.95 7.89 -12.21
CA LEU A 383 -9.42 7.82 -12.24
C LEU A 383 -9.93 7.29 -13.58
N ALA A 384 -9.39 7.77 -14.70
CA ALA A 384 -9.74 7.26 -16.02
C ALA A 384 -9.37 5.78 -16.18
N THR A 385 -8.18 5.39 -15.70
CA THR A 385 -7.72 4.00 -15.71
C THR A 385 -8.65 3.10 -14.90
N LEU A 386 -9.10 3.56 -13.72
CA LEU A 386 -10.07 2.85 -12.88
C LEU A 386 -11.39 2.63 -13.61
N ILE A 387 -11.96 3.69 -14.19
CA ILE A 387 -13.26 3.60 -14.89
C ILE A 387 -13.15 2.63 -16.07
N CYS A 388 -12.12 2.78 -16.91
CA CYS A 388 -11.89 1.87 -18.04
C CYS A 388 -11.69 0.43 -17.57
N PHE A 389 -10.87 0.20 -16.54
CA PHE A 389 -10.62 -1.14 -16.01
C PHE A 389 -11.89 -1.78 -15.45
N VAL A 390 -12.69 -1.06 -14.65
CA VAL A 390 -13.92 -1.61 -14.08
C VAL A 390 -14.91 -1.99 -15.17
N LEU A 391 -15.13 -1.11 -16.16
CA LEU A 391 -16.05 -1.39 -17.26
C LEU A 391 -15.59 -2.60 -18.09
N CYS A 392 -14.32 -2.62 -18.52
CA CYS A 392 -13.78 -3.73 -19.30
C CYS A 392 -13.71 -5.03 -18.46
N GLY A 393 -13.32 -4.92 -17.20
CA GLY A 393 -13.15 -6.05 -16.29
C GLY A 393 -14.46 -6.78 -16.00
N VAL A 394 -15.55 -6.04 -15.77
CA VAL A 394 -16.88 -6.64 -15.59
C VAL A 394 -17.32 -7.42 -16.84
N LEU A 395 -17.12 -6.85 -18.03
CA LEU A 395 -17.47 -7.52 -19.29
C LEU A 395 -16.60 -8.77 -19.52
N LEU A 396 -15.29 -8.67 -19.32
CA LEU A 396 -14.37 -9.79 -19.52
C LEU A 396 -14.60 -10.91 -18.50
N MET A 397 -14.94 -10.58 -17.25
CA MET A 397 -15.25 -11.60 -16.24
C MET A 397 -16.52 -12.35 -16.59
N LYS A 398 -17.55 -11.61 -17.07
CA LYS A 398 -18.85 -12.19 -17.40
C LYS A 398 -18.83 -13.06 -18.66
N TYR A 399 -18.03 -12.67 -19.67
CA TYR A 399 -18.10 -13.29 -21.01
C TYR A 399 -16.85 -14.07 -21.42
N VAL A 400 -15.72 -13.94 -20.73
CA VAL A 400 -14.44 -14.54 -21.16
C VAL A 400 -13.83 -15.45 -20.09
N SER A 401 -13.10 -14.92 -19.12
CA SER A 401 -12.43 -15.70 -18.06
C SER A 401 -11.75 -14.81 -17.02
N LEU A 402 -11.39 -15.40 -15.87
CA LEU A 402 -10.56 -14.77 -14.86
C LEU A 402 -9.23 -14.23 -15.43
N LEU A 403 -8.53 -15.02 -16.25
CA LEU A 403 -7.25 -14.62 -16.83
C LEU A 403 -7.39 -13.39 -17.73
N ALA A 404 -8.50 -13.27 -18.48
CA ALA A 404 -8.74 -12.10 -19.32
C ALA A 404 -8.89 -10.81 -18.50
N VAL A 405 -9.57 -10.87 -17.35
CA VAL A 405 -9.71 -9.73 -16.43
C VAL A 405 -8.35 -9.35 -15.84
N VAL A 406 -7.53 -10.34 -15.48
CA VAL A 406 -6.17 -10.13 -14.98
C VAL A 406 -5.28 -9.46 -16.03
N VAL A 407 -5.37 -9.88 -17.30
CA VAL A 407 -4.67 -9.22 -18.42
C VAL A 407 -5.15 -7.78 -18.57
N ALA A 408 -6.46 -7.54 -18.54
CA ALA A 408 -7.02 -6.19 -18.64
C ALA A 408 -6.56 -5.28 -17.50
N TYR A 409 -6.46 -5.82 -16.27
CA TYR A 409 -5.89 -5.12 -15.13
C TYR A 409 -4.44 -4.68 -15.39
N VAL A 410 -3.58 -5.59 -15.84
CA VAL A 410 -2.18 -5.28 -16.15
C VAL A 410 -2.07 -4.26 -17.28
N VAL A 411 -2.87 -4.42 -18.35
CA VAL A 411 -2.91 -3.46 -19.47
C VAL A 411 -3.34 -2.08 -18.97
N ALA A 412 -4.37 -1.99 -18.12
CA ALA A 412 -4.81 -0.73 -17.55
C ALA A 412 -3.69 -0.04 -16.75
N LEU A 413 -2.96 -0.79 -15.90
CA LEU A 413 -1.82 -0.25 -15.16
C LEU A 413 -0.71 0.28 -16.08
N LEU A 414 -0.35 -0.48 -17.11
CA LEU A 414 0.69 -0.09 -18.07
C LEU A 414 0.27 1.13 -18.88
N VAL A 415 -0.96 1.16 -19.40
CA VAL A 415 -1.52 2.32 -20.12
C VAL A 415 -1.55 3.55 -19.22
N GLY A 416 -1.96 3.42 -17.96
CA GLY A 416 -1.94 4.51 -16.99
C GLY A 416 -0.55 5.13 -16.82
N GLU A 417 0.48 4.30 -16.62
CA GLU A 417 1.86 4.81 -16.52
C GLU A 417 2.42 5.36 -17.84
N LEU A 418 2.05 4.77 -18.99
CA LEU A 418 2.44 5.28 -20.31
C LEU A 418 1.82 6.66 -20.58
N VAL A 419 0.55 6.86 -20.25
CA VAL A 419 -0.10 8.18 -20.38
C VAL A 419 0.62 9.20 -19.50
N LYS A 420 0.98 8.85 -18.25
CA LYS A 420 1.78 9.73 -17.40
C LYS A 420 3.13 10.07 -18.03
N SER A 421 3.84 9.09 -18.58
CA SER A 421 5.10 9.29 -19.30
C SER A 421 4.96 10.31 -20.44
N LEU A 422 3.91 10.21 -21.25
CA LEU A 422 3.65 11.15 -22.35
C LEU A 422 3.47 12.59 -21.84
N PHE A 423 2.72 12.79 -20.75
CA PHE A 423 2.55 14.12 -20.14
C PHE A 423 3.86 14.68 -19.58
N VAL A 424 4.63 13.87 -18.86
CA VAL A 424 5.93 14.30 -18.31
C VAL A 424 6.87 14.71 -19.43
N ASN A 425 6.97 13.91 -20.50
CA ASN A 425 7.85 14.21 -21.62
C ASN A 425 7.46 15.55 -22.30
N ARG A 426 6.16 15.82 -22.47
CA ARG A 426 5.69 17.11 -23.01
C ARG A 426 6.04 18.29 -22.11
N ILE A 427 5.90 18.16 -20.79
CA ILE A 427 6.18 19.24 -19.84
C ILE A 427 7.68 19.52 -19.77
N VAL A 428 8.50 18.47 -19.66
CA VAL A 428 9.97 18.59 -19.60
C VAL A 428 10.54 19.21 -20.88
N LEU A 429 10.00 18.83 -22.05
CA LEU A 429 10.40 19.44 -23.33
C LEU A 429 10.07 20.93 -23.38
N LYS A 430 8.87 21.35 -22.94
CA LYS A 430 8.50 22.77 -22.91
C LYS A 430 9.42 23.59 -22.00
N MET A 431 9.76 23.06 -20.83
CA MET A 431 10.68 23.73 -19.89
C MET A 431 12.09 23.89 -20.47
N SER A 432 12.58 22.91 -21.24
CA SER A 432 13.88 22.99 -21.90
C SER A 432 13.93 24.05 -23.02
N ILE A 433 12.78 24.38 -23.62
CA ILE A 433 12.70 25.36 -24.72
C ILE A 433 12.52 26.78 -24.16
N SER A 434 11.80 26.96 -23.06
CA SER A 434 11.58 28.27 -22.42
C SER A 434 12.74 28.76 -21.54
N GLY A 435 13.81 27.97 -21.41
CA GLY A 435 15.02 28.30 -20.66
C GLY A 435 16.12 28.97 -21.49
N VAL A 436 15.77 29.52 -22.66
CA VAL A 436 16.60 30.41 -23.48
C VAL A 436 16.06 31.83 -23.38
#